data_AF-A0A345JRC8-F1
#
_entry.id   AF-A0A345JRC8-F1
#
_cell.length_a   1.000
_cell.length_b   1.000
_cell.length_c   1.000
_cell.angle_alpha   90.00
_cell.angle_beta   90.00
_cell.angle_gamma   90.00
#
_symmetry.space_group_name_H-M   'P 1'
#
loop_
_entity.id
_entity.type
_entity.pdbx_description
1 polymer ?
#
loop_
_entity_poly.entity_id
_entity_poly.type
_entity_poly.pdbx_seq_one_letter_code
_entity_poly.pdbx_strand_id
1 'polypeptide(L)'
;MIKYDVIYRALKLNLFIAILIIAIGVLNTFLGNSNTTKSILSIGILLIIISPLLRILLELIFFIKDKNYTYILVCIVLFTIIAISIVC
;
A
#
# COMPACT_ATOMS: atom_id res chain seq x y z
N MET A 1 12.71 17.06 7.66
CA MET A 1 11.66 16.65 8.62
C MET A 1 10.29 16.46 7.97
N ILE A 2 9.83 17.41 7.13
CA ILE A 2 8.48 17.39 6.50
C ILE A 2 8.23 16.13 5.64
N LYS A 3 9.23 15.65 4.88
CA LYS A 3 9.12 14.47 4.01
C LYS A 3 8.71 13.20 4.78
N TYR A 4 9.38 12.92 5.89
CA TYR A 4 9.10 11.72 6.70
C TYR A 4 7.72 11.79 7.36
N ASP A 5 7.29 12.99 7.77
CA ASP A 5 5.97 13.19 8.36
C ASP A 5 4.85 12.89 7.36
N VAL A 6 4.97 13.37 6.12
CA VAL A 6 3.99 13.11 5.05
C VAL A 6 3.93 11.62 4.70
N ILE A 7 5.08 10.95 4.56
CA ILE A 7 5.15 9.52 4.26
C ILE A 7 4.51 8.71 5.40
N TYR A 8 4.86 9.02 6.65
CA TYR A 8 4.31 8.35 7.82
C TYR A 8 2.79 8.53 7.91
N ARG A 9 2.29 9.75 7.66
CA ARG A 9 0.86 10.05 7.72
C ARG A 9 0.07 9.32 6.64
N ALA A 10 0.58 9.29 5.40
CA ALA A 10 -0.03 8.56 4.30
C ALA A 10 -0.06 7.04 4.57
N LEU A 11 1.03 6.48 5.07
CA LEU A 11 1.14 5.05 5.35
C LEU A 11 0.23 4.63 6.52
N LYS A 12 0.19 5.44 7.58
CA LYS A 12 -0.70 5.22 8.73
C LYS A 12 -2.17 5.23 8.31
N LEU A 13 -2.54 6.15 7.40
CA LEU A 13 -3.91 6.25 6.90
C LEU A 13 -4.29 5.03 6.04
N ASN A 14 -3.41 4.59 5.14
CA ASN A 14 -3.65 3.37 4.35
C ASN A 14 -3.82 2.14 5.23
N LEU A 15 -2.93 1.96 6.22
CA LEU A 15 -3.01 0.83 7.15
C LEU A 15 -4.30 0.85 7.97
N PHE A 16 -4.68 2.03 8.47
CA PHE A 16 -5.91 2.20 9.24
C PHE A 16 -7.15 1.83 8.42
N ILE A 17 -7.22 2.27 7.16
CA ILE A 17 -8.30 1.93 6.25
C ILE A 17 -8.31 0.43 5.91
N ALA A 18 -7.15 -0.17 5.68
CA ALA A 18 -7.05 -1.61 5.45
C ALA A 18 -7.61 -2.42 6.63
N ILE A 19 -7.21 -2.07 7.85
CA ILE A 19 -7.69 -2.70 9.08
C ILE A 19 -9.20 -2.52 9.23
N LEU A 20 -9.73 -1.33 8.95
CA LEU A 20 -11.15 -1.03 9.04
C LEU A 20 -11.97 -1.87 8.05
N ILE A 21 -11.50 -2.01 6.81
CA ILE A 21 -12.14 -2.85 5.79
C ILE A 21 -12.12 -4.33 6.21
N ILE A 22 -11.00 -4.83 6.74
CA ILE A 22 -10.90 -6.20 7.23
C ILE A 22 -11.88 -6.43 8.39
N ALA A 23 -11.97 -5.48 9.34
CA ALA A 23 -12.91 -5.56 10.45
C ALA A 23 -14.37 -5.63 9.96
N ILE A 24 -14.73 -4.83 8.95
CA ILE A 24 -16.06 -4.89 8.31
C ILE A 24 -16.28 -6.24 7.60
N GLY A 25 -15.28 -6.76 6.90
CA GLY A 25 -15.36 -8.07 6.24
C GLY A 25 -15.59 -9.20 7.24
N VAL A 26 -14.90 -9.16 8.38
CA VAL A 26 -15.08 -10.12 9.48
C VAL A 26 -16.48 -9.97 10.09
N LEU A 27 -16.96 -8.76 10.37
CA LEU A 27 -18.33 -8.52 10.87
C LEU A 27 -19.41 -9.05 9.91
N ASN A 28 -19.25 -8.88 8.60
CA ASN A 28 -20.18 -9.42 7.61
C ASN A 28 -20.21 -10.95 7.58
N THR A 29 -19.11 -11.60 7.99
CA THR A 29 -19.06 -13.06 8.15
C THR A 29 -19.98 -13.53 9.27
N PHE A 30 -20.03 -12.80 10.39
CA PHE A 30 -20.93 -13.08 11.50
C PHE A 30 -22.41 -12.90 11.13
N LEU A 31 -22.73 -12.05 10.15
CA LEU A 31 -24.08 -11.85 9.63
C LEU A 31 -24.51 -12.89 8.57
N GLY A 32 -23.67 -13.87 8.25
CA GLY A 32 -24.00 -14.97 7.32
C GLY A 32 -23.98 -14.58 5.83
N ASN A 33 -23.49 -13.38 5.48
CA ASN A 33 -23.46 -12.92 4.09
C ASN A 33 -22.17 -13.37 3.38
N SER A 34 -22.10 -14.63 2.95
CA SER A 34 -20.88 -15.28 2.47
C SER A 34 -20.27 -14.67 1.20
N ASN A 35 -21.09 -14.05 0.34
CA ASN A 35 -20.65 -13.60 -0.98
C ASN A 35 -19.93 -12.24 -0.93
N THR A 36 -20.37 -11.35 -0.04
CA THR A 36 -19.75 -10.02 0.13
C THR A 36 -18.50 -10.09 1.00
N THR A 37 -18.44 -11.02 1.95
CA THR A 37 -17.26 -11.25 2.81
C THR A 37 -15.99 -11.49 2.01
N LYS A 38 -16.02 -12.38 1.00
CA LYS A 38 -14.83 -12.72 0.22
C LYS A 38 -14.27 -11.49 -0.51
N SER A 39 -15.15 -10.73 -1.17
CA SER A 39 -14.74 -9.53 -1.91
C SER A 39 -14.19 -8.44 -0.98
N ILE A 40 -14.83 -8.20 0.17
CA ILE A 40 -14.40 -7.19 1.15
C ILE A 40 -13.05 -7.57 1.75
N LEU A 41 -12.86 -8.84 2.09
CA LEU A 41 -11.60 -9.32 2.69
C LEU A 41 -10.45 -9.26 1.67
N SER A 42 -10.67 -9.69 0.42
CA SER A 42 -9.68 -9.56 -0.65
C SER A 42 -9.26 -8.10 -0.87
N ILE A 43 -10.20 -7.15 -0.80
CA ILE A 43 -9.89 -5.72 -0.90
C ILE A 43 -9.04 -5.25 0.29
N GLY A 44 -9.39 -5.66 1.51
CA GLY A 44 -8.61 -5.32 2.71
C GLY A 44 -7.16 -5.84 2.63
N ILE A 45 -6.98 -7.08 2.17
CA ILE A 45 -5.67 -7.69 1.99
C ILE A 45 -4.89 -6.99 0.86
N LEU A 46 -5.54 -6.65 -0.25
CA LEU A 46 -4.94 -5.89 -1.34
C LEU A 46 -4.38 -4.56 -0.84
N LEU A 47 -5.12 -3.84 0.01
CA LEU A 47 -4.65 -2.58 0.60
C LEU A 47 -3.42 -2.76 1.52
N ILE A 48 -3.31 -3.90 2.22
CA ILE A 48 -2.12 -4.21 3.01
C ILE A 48 -0.92 -4.41 2.08
N ILE A 49 -1.08 -5.21 1.02
CA ILE A 49 -0.02 -5.51 0.05
C ILE A 49 0.40 -4.23 -0.71
N ILE A 50 -0.53 -3.30 -0.94
CA ILE A 50 -0.21 -2.03 -1.61
C ILE A 50 0.51 -1.04 -0.68
N SER A 51 0.50 -1.23 0.64
CA SER A 51 1.21 -0.36 1.59
C SER A 51 2.72 -0.21 1.28
N PRO A 52 3.50 -1.30 1.12
CA PRO A 52 4.91 -1.19 0.75
C PRO A 52 5.11 -0.53 -0.62
N LEU A 53 4.21 -0.77 -1.59
CA LEU A 53 4.24 -0.10 -2.88
C LEU A 53 4.01 1.41 -2.75
N LEU A 54 3.03 1.81 -1.96
CA LEU A 54 2.71 3.23 -1.70
C LEU A 54 3.90 3.95 -1.04
N ARG A 55 4.60 3.27 -0.12
CA ARG A 55 5.81 3.79 0.52
C ARG A 55 6.91 4.09 -0.51
N ILE A 56 7.19 3.14 -1.40
CA ILE A 56 8.22 3.27 -2.44
C ILE A 56 7.83 4.38 -3.44
N LEU A 57 6.56 4.45 -3.84
CA LEU A 57 6.06 5.51 -4.72
C LEU A 57 6.19 6.91 -4.10
N LEU A 58 5.83 7.05 -2.83
CA LEU A 58 5.98 8.32 -2.11
C LEU A 58 7.46 8.73 -2.04
N GLU A 59 8.36 7.79 -1.69
CA GLU A 59 9.80 8.07 -1.71
C GLU A 59 10.30 8.48 -3.10
N LEU A 60 9.86 7.81 -4.16
CA LEU A 60 10.17 8.16 -5.55
C LEU A 60 9.73 9.59 -5.90
N ILE A 61 8.50 9.98 -5.57
CA ILE A 61 7.97 11.34 -5.82
C ILE A 61 8.85 12.40 -5.14
N PHE A 62 9.25 12.15 -3.89
CA PHE A 62 10.14 13.07 -3.18
C PHE A 62 11.55 13.10 -3.79
N PHE A 63 12.11 11.97 -4.23
CA PHE A 63 13.44 11.96 -4.86
C PHE A 63 13.46 12.66 -6.22
N ILE A 64 12.37 12.56 -6.99
CA ILE A 64 12.17 13.34 -8.23
C ILE A 64 12.18 14.83 -7.90
N LYS A 65 11.47 15.26 -6.85
CA LYS A 65 11.42 16.66 -6.42
C LYS A 65 12.79 17.17 -5.96
N ASP A 66 13.57 16.35 -5.27
CA ASP A 66 14.94 16.67 -4.83
C ASP A 66 15.99 16.54 -5.94
N LYS A 67 15.61 16.20 -7.19
CA LYS A 67 16.50 15.95 -8.35
C LYS A 67 17.66 14.98 -8.08
N ASN A 68 17.47 14.04 -7.16
CA ASN A 68 18.55 13.14 -6.74
C ASN A 68 18.54 11.85 -7.58
N TYR A 69 19.19 11.88 -8.73
CA TYR A 69 19.09 10.84 -9.78
C TYR A 69 19.53 9.44 -9.33
N THR A 70 20.50 9.33 -8.42
CA THR A 70 20.97 8.04 -7.91
C THR A 70 19.86 7.27 -7.20
N TYR A 71 19.08 7.97 -6.37
CA TYR A 71 18.00 7.34 -5.59
C TYR A 71 16.76 7.05 -6.42
N ILE A 72 16.49 7.86 -7.45
CA ILE A 72 15.43 7.59 -8.43
C ILE A 72 15.69 6.26 -9.14
N LEU A 73 16.94 6.02 -9.57
CA LEU A 73 17.33 4.80 -10.27
C LEU A 73 17.16 3.56 -9.38
N VAL A 74 17.59 3.63 -8.11
CA VAL A 74 17.38 2.56 -7.14
C VAL A 74 15.89 2.27 -6.93
N CYS A 75 15.05 3.28 -6.77
CA CYS A 75 13.60 3.09 -6.62
C CYS A 75 12.97 2.45 -7.86
N ILE A 76 13.38 2.83 -9.07
CA ILE A 76 12.89 2.24 -10.32
C ILE A 76 13.28 0.76 -10.43
N VAL A 77 14.52 0.41 -10.08
CA VAL A 77 14.97 -0.99 -10.04
C VAL A 77 14.15 -1.79 -9.04
N LEU A 78 13.92 -1.25 -7.83
CA LEU A 78 13.06 -1.89 -6.83
C LEU A 78 11.64 -2.11 -7.37
N PHE A 79 11.07 -1.10 -8.02
CA PHE A 79 9.74 -1.18 -8.61
C PHE A 79 9.65 -2.27 -9.68
N THR A 80 10.71 -2.38 -10.49
CA THR A 80 10.84 -3.40 -11.55
C THR A 80 10.90 -4.80 -10.95
N ILE A 81 11.68 -5.01 -9.88
CA ILE A 81 11.76 -6.30 -9.18
C ILE A 81 10.40 -6.68 -8.59
N ILE A 82 9.69 -5.74 -7.97
CA ILE A 82 8.37 -5.99 -7.41
C ILE A 82 7.36 -6.32 -8.52
N ALA A 83 7.40 -5.60 -9.64
CA ALA A 83 6.53 -5.88 -10.79
C ALA A 83 6.79 -7.28 -11.36
N ILE A 84 8.05 -7.66 -11.54
CA ILE A 84 8.43 -9.01 -11.98
C ILE A 84 7.94 -10.07 -10.98
N SER A 85 8.10 -9.82 -9.68
CA SER A 85 7.66 -10.74 -8.62
C SER A 85 6.13 -10.89 -8.52
N ILE A 86 5.35 -9.94 -9.05
CA ILE A 86 3.88 -10.02 -9.08
C ILE A 86 3.41 -10.77 -10.33
N VAL A 87 4.15 -10.63 -11.44
CA VAL A 87 3.79 -11.20 -12.74
C VAL A 87 4.27 -12.65 -12.90
N CYS A 88 5.42 -13.00 -12.32
CA CYS A 88 6.06 -14.32 -12.39
C CYS A 88 5.81 -15.13 -11.13
#